data_AF-A0A0F6TGR3-F1
#
_entry.id   AF-A0A0F6TGR3-F1
#
_cell.length_a   1.000
_cell.length_b   1.000
_cell.length_c   1.000
_cell.angle_alpha   90.00
_cell.angle_beta   90.00
_cell.angle_gamma   90.00
#
_symmetry.space_group_name_H-M   'P 1'
#
loop_
_entity.id
_entity.type
_entity.pdbx_description
1 polymer ?
#
loop_
_entity_poly.entity_id
_entity_poly.type
_entity_poly.pdbx_seq_one_letter_code
_entity_poly.pdbx_strand_id
1 'polypeptide(L)'
;AMTDFVIMADKIATMFVTGPEVVKTVLGEDVSFDELGGAMSHGRNSGVAHFVGKNEYQCMDIVKTLLSYIPQNSTEEAPIVETGGDPNRLDNNLINIIPENPLQPYDMKEIINSIVDNHVFFEIHELFAPNVVIGFARLHGKTVGIIANKP
;
A
#
# COMPACT_ATOMS: atom_id res chain seq x y z
N ALA A 1 2.67 14.96 6.72
CA ALA A 1 2.89 14.38 8.06
C ALA A 1 1.60 14.26 8.87
N MET A 2 0.69 15.23 8.83
CA MET A 2 -0.56 15.20 9.62
C MET A 2 -1.80 14.68 8.85
N THR A 3 -1.63 14.31 7.59
CA THR A 3 -2.69 13.69 6.77
C THR A 3 -2.63 12.17 6.89
N ASP A 4 -3.73 11.49 6.60
CA ASP A 4 -3.83 10.03 6.74
C ASP A 4 -2.97 9.27 5.72
N PHE A 5 -2.86 9.78 4.49
CA PHE A 5 -2.09 9.15 3.42
C PHE A 5 -1.14 10.16 2.76
N VAL A 6 -0.02 9.65 2.28
CA VAL A 6 0.99 10.39 1.52
C VAL A 6 1.32 9.57 0.27
N ILE A 7 1.12 10.18 -0.90
CA ILE A 7 1.37 9.58 -2.21
C ILE A 7 2.45 10.41 -2.89
N MET A 8 3.55 9.79 -3.31
CA MET A 8 4.67 10.49 -3.93
C MET A 8 4.90 9.99 -5.36
N ALA A 9 5.23 10.90 -6.28
CA ALA A 9 5.63 10.56 -7.64
C ALA A 9 7.14 10.25 -7.67
N ASP A 10 7.50 9.07 -8.17
CA ASP A 10 8.87 8.61 -8.29
C ASP A 10 9.72 9.57 -9.13
N LYS A 11 10.96 9.81 -8.67
CA LYS A 11 11.96 10.71 -9.29
C LYS A 11 11.53 12.17 -9.48
N ILE A 12 10.35 12.57 -9.02
CA ILE A 12 9.82 13.93 -9.14
C ILE A 12 9.63 14.54 -7.75
N ALA A 13 8.96 13.81 -6.86
CA ALA A 13 8.65 14.30 -5.53
C ALA A 13 9.83 14.11 -4.56
N THR A 14 10.08 15.12 -3.72
CA THR A 14 11.10 15.07 -2.66
C THR A 14 10.58 15.77 -1.40
N MET A 15 10.87 15.21 -0.22
CA MET A 15 10.49 15.79 1.07
C MET A 15 11.62 15.64 2.10
N PHE A 16 11.90 16.68 2.88
CA PHE A 16 12.82 16.63 4.03
C PHE A 16 12.61 17.86 4.91
N VAL A 17 12.99 17.78 6.18
CA VAL A 17 12.96 18.93 7.10
C VAL A 17 14.17 19.84 6.88
N THR A 18 15.32 19.26 6.56
CA THR A 18 16.58 19.96 6.38
C THR A 18 17.23 19.46 5.09
N GLY A 19 17.63 20.37 4.21
CA GLY A 19 18.12 20.03 2.87
C GLY A 19 19.56 19.50 2.84
N PRO A 20 19.98 18.89 1.72
CA PRO A 20 21.29 18.25 1.59
C PRO A 20 22.48 19.16 1.86
N GLU A 21 22.40 20.43 1.46
CA GLU A 21 23.50 21.40 1.67
C GLU A 21 23.77 21.66 3.16
N VAL A 22 22.71 21.69 3.98
CA VAL A 22 22.82 21.87 5.43
C VAL A 22 23.36 20.60 6.08
N VAL A 23 22.91 19.42 5.63
CA VAL A 23 23.44 18.12 6.06
C VAL A 23 24.95 18.04 5.78
N LYS A 24 25.39 18.43 4.58
CA LYS A 24 26.82 18.47 4.23
C LYS A 24 27.62 19.45 5.08
N THR A 25 27.08 20.62 5.34
CA THR A 25 27.79 21.65 6.11
C THR A 25 27.90 21.31 7.59
N VAL A 26 26.87 20.70 8.18
CA VAL A 26 26.79 20.43 9.63
C VAL A 26 27.32 19.05 9.98
N LEU A 27 27.02 18.02 9.19
CA LEU A 27 27.37 16.63 9.45
C LEU A 27 28.55 16.14 8.59
N GLY A 28 28.91 16.85 7.53
CA GLY A 28 29.97 16.44 6.59
C GLY A 28 29.55 15.33 5.63
N GLU A 29 28.27 14.94 5.62
CA GLU A 29 27.74 13.88 4.77
C GLU A 29 27.31 14.44 3.41
N ASP A 30 27.78 13.82 2.31
CA ASP A 30 27.38 14.16 0.95
C ASP A 30 26.24 13.22 0.52
N VAL A 31 25.02 13.75 0.50
CA VAL A 31 23.80 13.00 0.14
C VAL A 31 23.06 13.73 -0.95
N SER A 32 22.53 13.00 -1.93
CA SER A 32 21.69 13.61 -2.97
C SER A 32 20.28 13.91 -2.45
N PHE A 33 19.51 14.73 -3.20
CA PHE A 33 18.11 15.00 -2.89
C PHE A 33 17.26 13.71 -2.89
N ASP A 34 17.50 12.81 -3.84
CA ASP A 34 16.76 11.56 -3.97
C ASP A 34 17.08 10.59 -2.83
N GLU A 35 18.36 10.47 -2.46
CA GLU A 35 18.76 9.66 -1.30
C GLU A 35 18.19 10.20 0.01
N LEU A 36 18.24 11.52 0.20
CA LEU A 36 17.81 12.16 1.44
C LEU A 36 16.29 12.15 1.63
N GLY A 37 15.51 12.33 0.55
CA GLY A 37 14.08 12.58 0.66
C GLY A 37 13.25 12.19 -0.56
N GLY A 38 13.80 11.39 -1.47
CA GLY A 38 13.09 10.91 -2.65
C GLY A 38 11.92 10.00 -2.30
N ALA A 39 10.99 9.85 -3.25
CA ALA A 39 9.80 9.03 -3.08
C ALA A 39 10.13 7.58 -2.66
N MET A 40 11.20 7.00 -3.23
CA MET A 40 11.63 5.64 -2.90
C MET A 40 12.21 5.53 -1.49
N SER A 41 13.01 6.50 -1.04
CA SER A 41 13.52 6.55 0.34
C SER A 41 12.36 6.61 1.34
N HIS A 42 11.33 7.41 1.04
CA HIS A 42 10.16 7.49 1.89
C HIS A 42 9.22 6.28 1.80
N GLY A 43 9.13 5.63 0.65
CA GLY A 43 8.29 4.46 0.43
C GLY A 43 8.90 3.15 0.92
N ARG A 44 10.24 3.06 1.03
CA ARG A 44 10.94 1.83 1.47
C ARG A 44 11.55 1.91 2.85
N ASN A 45 12.11 3.06 3.22
CA ASN A 45 12.99 3.15 4.39
C ASN A 45 12.32 3.89 5.54
N SER A 46 11.77 5.08 5.29
CA SER A 46 11.19 5.90 6.36
C SER A 46 9.71 5.63 6.63
N GLY A 47 9.00 4.99 5.69
CA GLY A 47 7.55 4.77 5.75
C GLY A 47 6.72 6.06 5.71
N VAL A 48 7.29 7.19 5.24
CA VAL A 48 6.54 8.45 5.14
C VAL A 48 5.58 8.41 3.97
N ALA A 49 5.97 7.79 2.85
CA ALA A 49 5.13 7.63 1.68
C ALA A 49 4.40 6.29 1.76
N HIS A 50 3.07 6.34 1.69
CA HIS A 50 2.21 5.17 1.72
C HIS A 50 2.12 4.50 0.35
N PHE A 51 2.27 5.30 -0.70
CA PHE A 51 2.28 4.87 -2.09
C PHE A 51 3.33 5.64 -2.86
N VAL A 52 3.96 4.96 -3.82
CA VAL A 52 4.87 5.57 -4.79
C VAL A 52 4.32 5.30 -6.20
N GLY A 53 3.83 6.35 -6.86
CA GLY A 53 3.40 6.27 -8.26
C GLY A 53 4.59 6.53 -9.18
N LYS A 54 4.65 5.86 -10.33
CA LYS A 54 5.74 6.04 -11.33
C LYS A 54 5.79 7.46 -11.91
N ASN A 55 4.67 8.17 -11.87
CA ASN A 55 4.50 9.54 -12.31
C ASN A 55 3.22 10.15 -11.69
N GLU A 56 2.99 11.43 -11.94
CA GLU A 56 1.85 12.17 -11.39
C GLU A 56 0.47 11.62 -11.83
N TYR A 57 0.36 11.10 -13.06
CA TYR A 57 -0.89 10.49 -13.54
C TYR A 57 -1.23 9.24 -12.74
N GLN A 58 -0.25 8.36 -12.51
CA GLN A 58 -0.48 7.18 -11.67
C GLN A 58 -0.79 7.58 -10.23
N CYS A 59 -0.16 8.62 -9.68
CA CYS A 59 -0.53 9.15 -8.36
C CYS A 59 -2.00 9.58 -8.30
N MET A 60 -2.50 10.23 -9.35
CA MET A 60 -3.91 10.62 -9.43
C MET A 60 -4.85 9.40 -9.49
N ASP A 61 -4.47 8.34 -10.20
CA ASP A 61 -5.26 7.10 -10.24
C ASP A 61 -5.25 6.37 -8.89
N ILE A 62 -4.14 6.40 -8.17
CA ILE A 62 -4.05 5.91 -6.78
C ILE A 62 -5.00 6.72 -5.89
N VAL A 63 -5.02 8.05 -5.99
CA VAL A 63 -5.93 8.92 -5.22
C VAL A 63 -7.39 8.56 -5.50
N LYS A 64 -7.78 8.44 -6.78
CA LYS A 64 -9.16 8.06 -7.15
C LYS A 64 -9.54 6.68 -6.60
N THR A 65 -8.61 5.74 -6.68
CA THR A 65 -8.81 4.37 -6.17
C THR A 65 -8.98 4.38 -4.65
N LEU A 66 -8.09 5.07 -3.93
CA LEU A 66 -8.15 5.25 -2.47
C LEU A 66 -9.49 5.87 -2.04
N LEU A 67 -9.93 6.96 -2.69
CA LEU A 67 -11.21 7.61 -2.40
C LEU A 67 -12.41 6.72 -2.69
N SER A 68 -12.29 5.73 -3.58
CA SER A 68 -13.36 4.74 -3.81
C SER A 68 -13.55 3.76 -2.65
N TYR A 69 -12.56 3.64 -1.75
CA TYR A 69 -12.62 2.76 -0.58
C TYR A 69 -13.06 3.48 0.70
N ILE A 70 -12.87 4.80 0.79
CA ILE A 70 -13.04 5.57 2.04
C ILE A 70 -14.37 6.34 2.02
N PRO A 71 -15.11 6.44 3.15
CA PRO A 71 -16.28 7.31 3.25
C PRO A 71 -15.91 8.80 3.11
N GLN A 72 -16.88 9.64 2.76
CA GLN A 72 -16.63 11.09 2.64
C GLN A 72 -16.32 11.75 3.99
N ASN A 73 -16.80 11.16 5.08
CA ASN A 73 -16.55 11.61 6.45
C ASN A 73 -16.75 10.46 7.45
N SER A 74 -16.44 10.70 8.73
CA SER A 74 -16.48 9.70 9.79
C SER A 74 -17.89 9.26 10.23
N THR A 75 -18.94 9.93 9.75
CA THR A 75 -20.34 9.60 10.08
C THR A 75 -21.05 8.80 8.98
N GLU A 76 -20.38 8.58 7.84
CA GLU A 76 -20.90 7.85 6.70
C GLU A 76 -20.24 6.48 6.56
N GLU A 77 -20.96 5.55 5.92
CA GLU A 77 -20.39 4.27 5.49
C GLU A 77 -19.57 4.44 4.21
N ALA A 78 -18.59 3.56 4.01
CA ALA A 78 -17.83 3.52 2.77
C ALA A 78 -18.73 3.22 1.55
N PRO A 79 -18.42 3.74 0.36
CA PRO A 79 -19.22 3.49 -0.85
C PRO A 79 -19.36 1.99 -1.14
N ILE A 80 -20.60 1.53 -1.32
CA ILE A 80 -20.90 0.17 -1.80
C ILE A 80 -20.77 0.16 -3.32
N VAL A 81 -20.01 -0.79 -3.85
CA VAL A 81 -19.78 -0.96 -5.29
C VAL A 81 -20.29 -2.32 -5.73
N GLU A 82 -21.03 -2.39 -6.83
CA GLU A 82 -21.42 -3.67 -7.40
C GLU A 82 -20.18 -4.39 -7.96
N THR A 83 -19.84 -5.54 -7.38
CA THR A 83 -18.65 -6.31 -7.76
C THR A 83 -18.98 -7.50 -8.64
N GLY A 84 -20.25 -7.91 -8.74
CA GLY A 84 -20.69 -9.06 -9.55
C GLY A 84 -20.20 -10.42 -9.03
N GLY A 85 -19.54 -10.46 -7.88
CA GLY A 85 -19.04 -11.70 -7.26
C GLY A 85 -20.13 -12.50 -6.56
N ASP A 86 -20.03 -13.83 -6.62
CA ASP A 86 -20.85 -14.74 -5.82
C ASP A 86 -20.33 -14.78 -4.37
N PRO A 87 -21.13 -14.37 -3.36
CA PRO A 87 -20.75 -14.47 -1.95
C PRO A 87 -20.45 -15.90 -1.48
N ASN A 88 -20.92 -16.91 -2.22
CA ASN A 88 -20.72 -18.34 -1.93
C ASN A 88 -19.61 -18.96 -2.78
N ARG A 89 -18.80 -18.15 -3.48
CA ARG A 89 -17.67 -18.65 -4.26
C ARG A 89 -16.76 -19.51 -3.38
N LEU A 90 -16.49 -20.71 -3.85
CA LEU A 90 -15.51 -21.61 -3.28
C LEU A 90 -14.24 -21.59 -4.13
N ASP A 91 -13.10 -21.37 -3.49
CA ASP A 91 -11.78 -21.54 -4.11
C ASP A 91 -11.07 -22.72 -3.46
N ASN A 92 -11.14 -23.88 -4.12
CA ASN A 92 -10.51 -25.10 -3.64
C ASN A 92 -8.97 -25.02 -3.66
N ASN A 93 -8.39 -24.07 -4.39
CA ASN A 93 -6.93 -23.92 -4.45
C ASN A 93 -6.34 -23.32 -3.17
N LEU A 94 -7.14 -22.65 -2.32
CA LEU A 94 -6.70 -22.11 -1.03
C LEU A 94 -5.98 -23.16 -0.17
N ILE A 95 -6.45 -24.41 -0.22
CA ILE A 95 -5.89 -25.54 0.54
C ILE A 95 -4.46 -25.86 0.09
N ASN A 96 -4.13 -25.56 -1.17
CA ASN A 96 -2.83 -25.88 -1.77
C ASN A 96 -1.79 -24.75 -1.61
N ILE A 97 -2.18 -23.57 -1.14
CA ILE A 97 -1.27 -22.42 -0.97
C ILE A 97 -0.33 -22.64 0.21
N ILE A 98 -0.82 -23.26 1.30
CA ILE A 98 -0.03 -23.50 2.50
C ILE A 98 0.85 -24.73 2.26
N PRO A 99 2.19 -24.60 2.29
CA PRO A 99 3.09 -25.74 2.08
C PRO A 99 2.98 -26.75 3.23
N GLU A 100 3.20 -28.03 2.94
CA GLU A 100 3.29 -29.07 3.97
C GLU A 100 4.48 -28.86 4.92
N ASN A 101 5.58 -28.29 4.41
CA ASN A 101 6.74 -27.93 5.20
C ASN A 101 6.49 -26.60 5.95
N PRO A 102 6.44 -26.59 7.30
CA PRO A 102 6.15 -25.39 8.06
C PRO A 102 7.24 -24.31 7.99
N LEU A 103 8.45 -24.64 7.50
CA LEU A 103 9.54 -23.69 7.29
C LEU A 103 9.55 -23.06 5.90
N GLN A 104 8.69 -23.54 5.00
CA GLN A 104 8.60 -23.00 3.64
C GLN A 104 7.63 -21.81 3.63
N PRO A 105 8.06 -20.62 3.16
CA PRO A 105 7.18 -19.46 3.08
C PRO A 105 6.16 -19.64 1.94
N TYR A 106 5.10 -18.83 2.00
CA TYR A 106 4.07 -18.73 0.97
C TYR A 106 3.66 -17.27 0.80
N ASP A 107 3.04 -16.93 -0.34
CA ASP A 107 2.58 -15.56 -0.54
C ASP A 107 1.19 -15.35 0.06
N MET A 108 1.14 -14.63 1.19
CA MET A 108 -0.12 -14.24 1.83
C MET A 108 -1.05 -13.44 0.88
N LYS A 109 -0.49 -12.75 -0.12
CA LYS A 109 -1.31 -12.02 -1.11
C LYS A 109 -2.14 -12.96 -1.98
N GLU A 110 -1.69 -14.19 -2.23
CA GLU A 110 -2.49 -15.19 -2.96
C GLU A 110 -3.76 -15.56 -2.20
N ILE A 111 -3.66 -15.73 -0.87
CA ILE A 111 -4.80 -15.99 0.00
C ILE A 111 -5.75 -14.79 0.00
N ILE A 112 -5.23 -13.58 0.18
CA ILE A 112 -6.03 -12.35 0.17
C ILE A 112 -6.78 -12.21 -1.16
N ASN A 113 -6.08 -12.31 -2.29
CA ASN A 113 -6.67 -12.20 -3.62
C ASN A 113 -7.69 -13.30 -3.89
N SER A 114 -7.51 -14.51 -3.37
CA SER A 114 -8.49 -15.59 -3.49
C SER A 114 -9.81 -15.27 -2.78
N ILE A 115 -9.76 -14.56 -1.65
CA ILE A 115 -10.94 -14.30 -0.81
C ILE A 115 -11.71 -13.07 -1.28
N VAL A 116 -11.02 -11.99 -1.65
CA VAL A 116 -11.63 -10.68 -1.92
C VAL A 116 -12.36 -10.63 -3.27
N ASP A 117 -13.32 -9.71 -3.38
CA ASP A 117 -14.07 -9.48 -4.61
C ASP A 117 -13.12 -9.13 -5.77
N ASN A 118 -13.41 -9.69 -6.96
CA ASN A 118 -12.65 -9.48 -8.19
C ASN A 118 -11.14 -9.79 -8.10
N HIS A 119 -10.69 -10.46 -7.03
CA HIS A 119 -9.27 -10.68 -6.74
C HIS A 119 -8.46 -9.37 -6.66
N VAL A 120 -9.10 -8.26 -6.27
CA VAL A 120 -8.45 -6.95 -6.17
C VAL A 120 -8.15 -6.60 -4.72
N PHE A 121 -6.87 -6.51 -4.41
CA PHE A 121 -6.36 -5.98 -3.16
C PHE A 121 -5.58 -4.68 -3.41
N PHE A 122 -5.99 -3.61 -2.75
CA PHE A 122 -5.36 -2.30 -2.84
C PHE A 122 -4.42 -2.12 -1.65
N GLU A 123 -3.18 -2.56 -1.84
CA GLU A 123 -2.15 -2.60 -0.81
C GLU A 123 -1.59 -1.22 -0.48
N ILE A 124 -1.46 -0.96 0.81
CA ILE A 124 -0.88 0.26 1.38
C ILE A 124 0.51 -0.09 1.89
N HIS A 125 1.49 0.80 1.72
CA HIS A 125 2.87 0.58 2.21
C HIS A 125 3.52 -0.69 1.63
N GLU A 126 3.20 -1.10 0.40
CA GLU A 126 3.75 -2.32 -0.24
C GLU A 126 5.30 -2.40 -0.19
N LEU A 127 5.97 -1.25 -0.18
CA LEU A 127 7.41 -1.13 -0.20
C LEU A 127 8.06 -1.03 1.20
N PHE A 128 7.26 -0.83 2.26
CA PHE A 128 7.71 -0.57 3.63
C PHE A 128 7.26 -1.69 4.58
N ALA A 129 8.16 -2.15 5.45
CA ALA A 129 7.90 -3.23 6.42
C ALA A 129 7.19 -4.47 5.80
N PRO A 130 7.78 -5.11 4.77
CA PRO A 130 7.11 -6.11 3.94
C PRO A 130 6.77 -7.43 4.65
N ASN A 131 7.16 -7.58 5.92
CA ASN A 131 6.79 -8.70 6.79
C ASN A 131 5.32 -8.65 7.25
N VAL A 132 4.62 -7.54 7.01
CA VAL A 132 3.17 -7.39 7.21
C VAL A 132 2.57 -6.75 5.97
N VAL A 133 1.40 -7.21 5.56
CA VAL A 133 0.64 -6.67 4.44
C VAL A 133 -0.60 -5.97 5.00
N ILE A 134 -0.82 -4.73 4.58
CA ILE A 134 -2.01 -3.95 4.92
C ILE A 134 -2.64 -3.36 3.66
N GLY A 135 -3.95 -3.19 3.64
CA GLY A 135 -4.62 -2.62 2.47
C GLY A 135 -6.13 -2.65 2.56
N PHE A 136 -6.75 -2.14 1.50
CA PHE A 136 -8.20 -2.19 1.32
C PHE A 136 -8.58 -3.25 0.29
N ALA A 137 -9.75 -3.84 0.47
CA ALA A 137 -10.40 -4.68 -0.52
C ALA A 137 -11.93 -4.50 -0.45
N ARG A 138 -12.67 -5.26 -1.25
CA ARG A 138 -14.13 -5.36 -1.11
C ARG A 138 -14.56 -6.80 -0.85
N LEU A 139 -15.61 -6.95 -0.04
CA LEU A 139 -16.36 -8.18 0.13
C LEU A 139 -17.84 -7.88 -0.04
N HIS A 140 -18.48 -8.54 -1.00
CA HIS A 140 -19.86 -8.24 -1.39
C HIS A 140 -20.10 -6.74 -1.62
N GLY A 141 -19.15 -6.09 -2.29
CA GLY A 141 -19.19 -4.68 -2.64
C GLY A 141 -18.86 -3.69 -1.52
N LYS A 142 -18.70 -4.16 -0.28
CA LYS A 142 -18.37 -3.30 0.87
C LYS A 142 -16.86 -3.24 1.09
N THR A 143 -16.33 -2.05 1.37
CA THR A 143 -14.91 -1.90 1.74
C THR A 143 -14.58 -2.66 3.02
N VAL A 144 -13.48 -3.40 2.99
CA VAL A 144 -12.84 -4.01 4.17
C VAL A 144 -11.38 -3.62 4.24
N GLY A 145 -10.86 -3.41 5.45
CA GLY A 145 -9.44 -3.29 5.72
C GLY A 145 -8.86 -4.66 6.07
N ILE A 146 -7.71 -5.00 5.52
CA ILE A 146 -7.03 -6.27 5.75
C ILE A 146 -5.66 -5.99 6.37
N ILE A 147 -5.31 -6.75 7.41
CA ILE A 147 -3.98 -6.81 8.02
C ILE A 147 -3.59 -8.28 8.09
N ALA A 148 -2.45 -8.64 7.51
CA ALA A 148 -1.98 -10.03 7.49
C ALA A 148 -0.45 -10.11 7.61
N ASN A 149 0.04 -11.13 8.30
CA ASN A 149 1.47 -11.41 8.35
C ASN A 149 1.94 -11.94 6.99
N LYS A 150 3.18 -11.64 6.59
CA LYS A 150 3.81 -12.20 5.39
C LYS A 150 4.95 -13.16 5.81
N PRO A 151 4.70 -14.48 5.84
CA PRO A 151 5.67 -15.49 6.25
C PRO A 151 6.86 -15.65 5.31
#